data_AF-A0A934XS85-F1
#
_entry.id   AF-A0A934XS85-F1
#
_cell.length_a   1.000
_cell.length_b   1.000
_cell.length_c   1.000
_cell.angle_alpha   90.00
_cell.angle_beta   90.00
_cell.angle_gamma   90.00
#
_symmetry.space_group_name_H-M   'P 1'
#
loop_
_entity.id
_entity.type
_entity.pdbx_description
1 polymer ?
#
loop_
_entity_poly.entity_id
_entity_poly.type
_entity_poly.pdbx_seq_one_letter_code
_entity_poly.pdbx_strand_id
1 'polypeptide(L)'
;MLYSLEQVVTGRKAPICIQSDATVLDALHLMIGHHIGQLPVLAADGQVSGLISQQGILTTYFTANGKVALLDLPVSHCLDPVTTLTTDDDLMTAIELLRTRGRYALVILRESAPVAILTGKDMSYFFRSLFGGLLFLEQIEVILRDAIAAAFPSADARRAALVAAFGSSPADKSKPTRGERYLTFTDQIYLIQDNDNWPAFAPQFGPRDFFVSMMNQTRQVRNRIAHFNGRPDSLQLDTLRRMAAWLAGRPSLPAPDAAPAPDAAPVPDAAPAPGPTADAASRTSSLESLLAGRRPLVGVGRQATLREALQVMLENGFAQVPVLDQDGLLSGVLTLTAILRLYYHTEGAVDLFDLDVTHCLEPAVTVDVSDDLFRAVDSLATPRVSAVFVLAEGRPVGILTGKDMTAFFRALFEGIILVERVETILNEQISQAFPSEEALNAAAILAYGADRKDPSRPQRHPHRVSLADKMVLICEGHNWPLFEPALGPREAFMHLMERVRRVRNNVMHFRGDLGALERDALDQAYSWLLHRTQTPPPPAATGNHHGQQEPPPASGASPVGGNPYFMLMQRPLRTSVLT
;
A
#
# COMPACT_ATOMS: atom_id res chain seq x y z
N MET A 1 -3.54 18.30 9.02
CA MET A 1 -2.82 17.11 8.53
C MET A 1 -3.67 16.41 7.49
N LEU A 2 -3.08 15.80 6.45
CA LEU A 2 -3.84 15.17 5.36
C LEU A 2 -4.63 13.93 5.81
N TYR A 3 -4.20 13.24 6.88
CA TYR A 3 -4.86 12.03 7.40
C TYR A 3 -4.94 12.03 8.94
N SER A 4 -5.79 12.89 9.51
CA SER A 4 -6.02 12.90 10.97
C SER A 4 -6.87 11.72 11.43
N LEU A 5 -6.71 11.33 12.69
CA LEU A 5 -7.55 10.31 13.30
C LEU A 5 -9.03 10.75 13.39
N GLU A 6 -9.34 12.05 13.40
CA GLU A 6 -10.72 12.55 13.31
C GLU A 6 -11.46 11.97 12.10
N GLN A 7 -10.81 11.93 10.93
CA GLN A 7 -11.40 11.35 9.70
C GLN A 7 -11.62 9.83 9.81
N VAL A 8 -10.85 9.16 10.66
CA VAL A 8 -10.88 7.72 10.89
C VAL A 8 -11.99 7.36 11.88
N VAL A 9 -12.21 8.19 12.91
CA VAL A 9 -13.19 7.96 13.97
C VAL A 9 -14.57 8.53 13.66
N THR A 10 -14.69 9.49 12.75
CA THR A 10 -15.98 10.09 12.38
C THR A 10 -16.98 9.01 11.93
N GLY A 11 -18.16 9.01 12.55
CA GLY A 11 -19.23 8.04 12.26
C GLY A 11 -19.06 6.67 12.92
N ARG A 12 -17.99 6.44 13.69
CA ARG A 12 -17.84 5.24 14.52
C ARG A 12 -18.64 5.36 15.82
N LYS A 13 -19.05 4.22 16.35
CA LYS A 13 -19.62 4.13 17.70
C LYS A 13 -18.52 4.27 18.75
N ALA A 14 -18.84 4.91 19.87
CA ALA A 14 -17.96 4.95 21.03
C ALA A 14 -17.61 3.53 21.51
N PRO A 15 -16.39 3.32 22.02
CA PRO A 15 -15.97 2.03 22.52
C PRO A 15 -16.77 1.65 23.77
N ILE A 16 -17.05 0.36 23.92
CA ILE A 16 -17.60 -0.17 25.16
C ILE A 16 -16.48 -0.13 26.21
N CYS A 17 -16.73 0.57 27.31
CA CYS A 17 -15.77 0.75 28.40
C CYS A 17 -16.26 0.03 29.66
N ILE A 18 -15.37 -0.18 30.62
CA ILE A 18 -15.67 -0.80 31.91
C ILE A 18 -15.00 -0.03 33.06
N GLN A 19 -15.61 -0.01 34.24
CA GLN A 19 -15.02 0.64 35.42
C GLN A 19 -13.91 -0.23 36.04
N SER A 20 -12.92 0.39 36.66
CA SER A 20 -11.75 -0.31 37.22
C SER A 20 -12.06 -1.23 38.41
N ASP A 21 -13.18 -0.99 39.10
CA ASP A 21 -13.68 -1.77 40.24
C ASP A 21 -14.67 -2.86 39.84
N ALA A 22 -15.15 -2.86 38.59
CA ALA A 22 -15.97 -3.95 38.05
C ALA A 22 -15.17 -5.27 38.03
N THR A 23 -15.88 -6.39 37.94
CA THR A 23 -15.25 -7.71 37.99
C THR A 23 -14.75 -8.18 36.63
N VAL A 24 -13.82 -9.14 36.61
CA VAL A 24 -13.44 -9.85 35.38
C VAL A 24 -14.65 -10.56 34.77
N LEU A 25 -15.60 -11.05 35.57
CA LEU A 25 -16.85 -11.61 35.08
C LEU A 25 -17.64 -10.59 34.24
N ASP A 26 -17.79 -9.36 34.72
CA ASP A 26 -18.45 -8.27 33.99
C ASP A 26 -17.71 -7.96 32.69
N ALA A 27 -16.38 -7.93 32.73
CA ALA A 27 -15.54 -7.72 31.55
C ALA A 27 -15.75 -8.83 30.51
N LEU A 28 -15.75 -10.10 30.93
CA LEU A 28 -15.97 -11.25 30.06
C LEU A 28 -17.38 -11.25 29.48
N HIS A 29 -18.40 -10.87 30.26
CA HIS A 29 -19.76 -10.72 29.77
C HIS A 29 -19.83 -9.72 28.60
N LEU A 30 -19.22 -8.54 28.76
CA LEU A 30 -19.14 -7.53 27.70
C LEU A 30 -18.32 -8.03 26.49
N MET A 31 -17.15 -8.62 26.72
CA MET A 31 -16.28 -9.15 25.67
C MET A 31 -16.97 -10.22 24.82
N ILE A 32 -17.63 -11.18 25.47
CA ILE A 32 -18.31 -12.29 24.81
C ILE A 32 -19.58 -11.82 24.09
N GLY A 33 -20.40 -10.99 24.76
CA GLY A 33 -21.67 -10.49 24.24
C GLY A 33 -21.50 -9.55 23.04
N HIS A 34 -20.42 -8.76 23.03
CA HIS A 34 -20.14 -7.82 21.93
C HIS A 34 -19.08 -8.32 20.94
N HIS A 35 -18.53 -9.53 21.13
CA HIS A 35 -17.49 -10.12 20.29
C HIS A 35 -16.23 -9.24 20.17
N ILE A 36 -15.78 -8.70 21.30
CA ILE A 36 -14.59 -7.86 21.41
C ILE A 36 -13.57 -8.49 22.35
N GLY A 37 -12.29 -8.34 22.04
CA GLY A 37 -11.20 -8.96 22.81
C GLY A 37 -10.61 -8.09 23.91
N GLN A 38 -11.05 -6.83 24.02
CA GLN A 38 -10.50 -5.86 24.96
C GLN A 38 -11.44 -4.67 25.17
N LEU A 39 -11.30 -4.00 26.32
CA LEU A 39 -12.11 -2.85 26.76
C LEU A 39 -11.20 -1.76 27.35
N PRO A 40 -11.42 -0.48 27.02
CA PRO A 40 -10.88 0.62 27.81
C PRO A 40 -11.42 0.57 29.24
N VAL A 41 -10.53 0.69 30.21
CA VAL A 41 -10.87 0.74 31.63
C VAL A 41 -10.89 2.19 32.08
N LEU A 42 -11.98 2.58 32.74
CA LEU A 42 -12.17 3.91 33.29
C LEU A 42 -11.89 3.89 34.79
N ALA A 43 -11.15 4.88 35.28
CA ALA A 43 -11.07 5.19 36.69
C ALA A 43 -12.36 5.87 37.17
N ALA A 44 -12.49 6.02 38.50
CA ALA A 44 -13.66 6.64 39.13
C ALA A 44 -13.93 8.09 38.68
N ASP A 45 -12.89 8.80 38.19
CA ASP A 45 -12.99 10.15 37.63
C ASP A 45 -13.41 10.17 36.14
N GLY A 46 -13.64 8.99 35.54
CA GLY A 46 -14.02 8.83 34.14
C GLY A 46 -12.83 8.84 33.16
N GLN A 47 -11.60 9.00 33.63
CA GLN A 47 -10.40 8.97 32.78
C GLN A 47 -10.02 7.53 32.43
N VAL A 48 -9.43 7.34 31.25
CA VAL A 48 -8.92 6.02 30.83
C VAL A 48 -7.68 5.67 31.65
N SER A 49 -7.79 4.65 32.51
CA SER A 49 -6.72 4.20 33.41
C SER A 49 -5.91 3.03 32.84
N GLY A 50 -6.49 2.27 31.91
CA GLY A 50 -5.84 1.11 31.31
C GLY A 50 -6.68 0.44 30.24
N LEU A 51 -6.23 -0.73 29.80
CA LEU A 51 -6.99 -1.67 28.99
C LEU A 51 -7.14 -2.97 29.77
N ILE A 52 -8.27 -3.65 29.63
CA ILE A 52 -8.37 -5.07 29.98
C ILE A 52 -8.55 -5.86 28.70
N SER A 53 -7.68 -6.85 28.49
CA SER A 53 -7.73 -7.74 27.32
C SER A 53 -7.83 -9.20 27.74
N GLN A 54 -8.24 -10.05 26.80
CA GLN A 54 -8.20 -11.51 26.97
C GLN A 54 -6.80 -12.02 27.33
N GLN A 55 -5.76 -11.39 26.77
CA GLN A 55 -4.38 -11.74 27.08
C GLN A 55 -4.02 -11.33 28.51
N GLY A 56 -4.39 -10.13 28.97
CA GLY A 56 -4.17 -9.70 30.35
C GLY A 56 -4.86 -10.62 31.36
N ILE A 57 -6.13 -10.97 31.12
CA ILE A 57 -6.91 -11.89 31.97
C ILE A 57 -6.22 -13.27 32.09
N LEU A 58 -5.84 -13.87 30.96
CA LEU A 58 -5.20 -15.19 30.97
C LEU A 58 -3.75 -15.15 31.48
N THR A 59 -3.06 -14.03 31.32
CA THR A 59 -1.73 -13.83 31.93
C THR A 59 -1.83 -13.81 33.45
N THR A 60 -2.84 -13.12 34.01
CA THR A 60 -3.10 -13.12 35.45
C THR A 60 -3.44 -14.52 35.95
N TYR A 61 -4.34 -15.23 35.27
CA TYR A 61 -4.68 -16.62 35.62
C TYR A 61 -3.45 -17.53 35.61
N PHE A 62 -2.64 -17.45 34.55
CA PHE A 62 -1.43 -18.26 34.39
C PHE A 62 -0.39 -17.96 35.47
N THR A 63 -0.13 -16.68 35.74
CA THR A 63 0.86 -16.23 36.73
C THR A 63 0.43 -16.57 38.16
N ALA A 64 -0.87 -16.49 38.45
CA ALA A 64 -1.43 -16.96 39.72
C ALA A 64 -1.50 -18.50 39.83
N ASN A 65 -1.03 -19.22 38.80
CA ASN A 65 -1.09 -20.67 38.69
C ASN A 65 -2.50 -21.22 38.94
N GLY A 66 -3.53 -20.54 38.41
CA GLY A 66 -4.93 -20.95 38.50
C GLY A 66 -5.56 -20.86 39.89
N LYS A 67 -4.82 -20.34 40.89
CA LYS A 67 -5.24 -20.33 42.31
C LYS A 67 -6.02 -19.09 42.74
N VAL A 68 -6.39 -18.24 41.80
CA VAL A 68 -7.18 -17.02 42.06
C VAL A 68 -8.62 -17.25 41.59
N ALA A 69 -9.59 -16.73 42.35
CA ALA A 69 -10.97 -16.62 41.91
C ALA A 69 -11.06 -15.57 40.80
N LEU A 70 -10.66 -15.97 39.58
CA LEU A 70 -10.40 -15.03 38.49
C LEU A 70 -11.61 -14.19 38.14
N LEU A 71 -12.81 -14.79 38.16
CA LEU A 71 -14.06 -14.11 37.79
C LEU A 71 -14.46 -13.01 38.77
N ASP A 72 -14.16 -13.18 40.06
CA ASP A 72 -14.47 -12.21 41.12
C ASP A 72 -13.43 -11.09 41.23
N LEU A 73 -12.28 -11.26 40.56
CA LEU A 73 -11.18 -10.32 40.65
C LEU A 73 -11.58 -8.98 40.02
N PRO A 74 -11.26 -7.84 40.66
CA PRO A 74 -11.47 -6.54 40.04
C PRO A 74 -10.63 -6.38 38.77
N VAL A 75 -11.20 -5.76 37.74
CA VAL A 75 -10.56 -5.46 36.45
C VAL A 75 -9.19 -4.78 36.63
N SER A 76 -9.05 -3.94 37.66
CA SER A 76 -7.79 -3.26 38.02
C SER A 76 -6.59 -4.20 38.24
N HIS A 77 -6.81 -5.49 38.54
CA HIS A 77 -5.73 -6.48 38.72
C HIS A 77 -5.30 -7.19 37.41
N CYS A 78 -6.00 -6.94 36.30
CA CYS A 78 -5.74 -7.52 34.99
C CYS A 78 -5.44 -6.45 33.93
N LEU A 79 -4.96 -5.27 34.36
CA LEU A 79 -4.73 -4.14 33.47
C LEU A 79 -3.49 -4.33 32.59
N ASP A 80 -3.69 -4.14 31.30
CA ASP A 80 -2.66 -3.88 30.32
C ASP A 80 -2.39 -2.36 30.21
N PRO A 81 -1.14 -1.95 29.95
CA PRO A 81 -0.83 -0.56 29.64
C PRO A 81 -1.63 -0.06 28.43
N VAL A 82 -2.36 1.05 28.60
CA VAL A 82 -3.07 1.69 27.50
C VAL A 82 -2.15 2.65 26.75
N THR A 83 -2.22 2.62 25.42
CA THR A 83 -1.66 3.67 24.58
C THR A 83 -2.82 4.51 24.04
N THR A 84 -2.81 5.81 24.33
CA THR A 84 -3.83 6.75 23.91
C THR A 84 -3.31 7.68 22.81
N LEU A 85 -4.20 8.09 21.93
CA LEU A 85 -4.01 9.18 20.96
C LEU A 85 -5.24 10.08 20.99
N THR A 86 -5.13 11.29 20.47
CA THR A 86 -6.22 12.24 20.29
C THR A 86 -6.75 12.19 18.86
N THR A 87 -7.93 12.77 18.62
CA THR A 87 -8.49 12.89 17.26
C THR A 87 -7.64 13.75 16.32
N ASP A 88 -6.80 14.61 16.87
CA ASP A 88 -5.91 15.49 16.10
C ASP A 88 -4.60 14.81 15.70
N ASP A 89 -4.28 13.67 16.31
CA ASP A 89 -3.09 12.90 15.97
C ASP A 89 -3.15 12.31 14.55
N ASP A 90 -1.97 12.03 14.02
CA ASP A 90 -1.80 11.49 12.67
C ASP A 90 -2.01 9.97 12.62
N LEU A 91 -2.64 9.49 11.54
CA LEU A 91 -2.86 8.06 11.31
C LEU A 91 -1.55 7.26 11.23
N MET A 92 -0.46 7.82 10.71
CA MET A 92 0.82 7.10 10.65
C MET A 92 1.41 6.84 12.03
N THR A 93 1.25 7.77 12.96
CA THR A 93 1.62 7.56 14.37
C THR A 93 0.87 6.36 14.95
N ALA A 94 -0.45 6.27 14.69
CA ALA A 94 -1.26 5.15 15.12
C ALA A 94 -0.80 3.81 14.51
N ILE A 95 -0.47 3.81 13.22
CA ILE A 95 0.04 2.62 12.50
C ILE A 95 1.39 2.15 13.09
N GLU A 96 2.33 3.05 13.37
CA GLU A 96 3.61 2.70 13.99
C GLU A 96 3.44 2.11 15.40
N LEU A 97 2.54 2.70 16.19
CA LEU A 97 2.26 2.21 17.53
C LEU A 97 1.65 0.80 17.50
N LEU A 98 0.68 0.53 16.61
CA LEU A 98 0.08 -0.80 16.44
C LEU A 98 1.07 -1.86 15.91
N ARG A 99 2.10 -1.44 15.16
CA ARG A 99 3.15 -2.34 14.69
C ARG A 99 4.09 -2.75 15.81
N THR A 100 4.24 -1.94 16.86
CA THR A 100 5.09 -2.24 18.01
C THR A 100 4.63 -3.53 18.72
N ARG A 101 5.56 -4.41 19.10
CA ARG A 101 5.23 -5.64 19.84
C ARG A 101 4.59 -5.29 21.19
N GLY A 102 3.56 -6.02 21.60
CA GLY A 102 2.82 -5.76 22.84
C GLY A 102 1.78 -4.64 22.76
N ARG A 103 1.65 -3.94 21.62
CA ARG A 103 0.58 -2.97 21.38
C ARG A 103 -0.39 -3.51 20.33
N TYR A 104 -1.61 -3.81 20.76
CA TYR A 104 -2.65 -4.41 19.90
C TYR A 104 -3.89 -3.53 19.76
N ALA A 105 -3.99 -2.49 20.59
CA ALA A 105 -5.06 -1.51 20.60
C ALA A 105 -4.53 -0.11 20.92
N LEU A 106 -5.16 0.90 20.34
CA LEU A 106 -5.00 2.30 20.71
C LEU A 106 -6.36 2.86 21.06
N VAL A 107 -6.46 3.57 22.17
CA VAL A 107 -7.69 4.26 22.56
C VAL A 107 -7.61 5.70 22.06
N ILE A 108 -8.58 6.11 21.25
CA ILE A 108 -8.64 7.45 20.69
C ILE A 108 -9.53 8.30 21.59
N LEU A 109 -8.98 9.42 22.05
CA LEU A 109 -9.63 10.37 22.93
C LEU A 109 -10.06 11.60 22.15
N ARG A 110 -11.22 12.14 22.50
CA ARG A 110 -11.57 13.52 22.21
C ARG A 110 -11.59 14.25 23.54
N GLU A 111 -10.71 15.24 23.68
CA GLU A 111 -10.37 15.86 24.95
C GLU A 111 -9.86 14.78 25.94
N SER A 112 -10.74 14.25 26.80
CA SER A 112 -10.43 13.15 27.72
C SER A 112 -11.34 11.93 27.57
N ALA A 113 -12.39 12.03 26.74
CA ALA A 113 -13.37 10.97 26.60
C ALA A 113 -12.95 9.97 25.51
N PRO A 114 -13.02 8.65 25.75
CA PRO A 114 -12.73 7.65 24.73
C PRO A 114 -13.83 7.65 23.65
N VAL A 115 -13.46 7.98 22.41
CA VAL A 115 -14.37 8.05 21.26
C VAL A 115 -14.20 6.90 20.29
N ALA A 116 -13.04 6.23 20.28
CA ALA A 116 -12.83 5.05 19.47
C ALA A 116 -11.73 4.14 20.05
N ILE A 117 -11.70 2.90 19.58
CA ILE A 117 -10.55 2.00 19.72
C ILE A 117 -10.08 1.62 18.32
N LEU A 118 -8.76 1.64 18.11
CA LEU A 118 -8.13 1.28 16.85
C LEU A 118 -7.25 0.05 17.04
N THR A 119 -7.36 -0.93 16.14
CA THR A 119 -6.67 -2.22 16.22
C THR A 119 -6.12 -2.63 14.85
N GLY A 120 -5.32 -3.70 14.79
CA GLY A 120 -4.91 -4.29 13.50
C GLY A 120 -6.08 -4.80 12.65
N LYS A 121 -7.22 -5.12 13.27
CA LYS A 121 -8.45 -5.50 12.54
C LYS A 121 -8.99 -4.32 11.74
N ASP A 122 -8.94 -3.11 12.28
CA ASP A 122 -9.32 -1.89 11.56
C ASP A 122 -8.45 -1.68 10.33
N MET A 123 -7.15 -1.98 10.42
CA MET A 123 -6.25 -1.91 9.27
C MET A 123 -6.65 -2.88 8.16
N SER A 124 -7.17 -4.06 8.51
CA SER A 124 -7.70 -5.01 7.52
C SER A 124 -8.93 -4.45 6.78
N TYR A 125 -9.83 -3.79 7.51
CA TYR A 125 -10.99 -3.10 6.90
C TYR A 125 -10.58 -1.89 6.07
N PHE A 126 -9.67 -1.05 6.57
CA PHE A 126 -9.15 0.11 5.83
C PHE A 126 -8.46 -0.33 4.56
N PHE A 127 -7.63 -1.36 4.65
CA PHE A 127 -6.95 -1.93 3.51
C PHE A 127 -7.95 -2.43 2.46
N ARG A 128 -8.94 -3.22 2.88
CA ARG A 128 -10.00 -3.70 1.97
C ARG A 128 -10.81 -2.56 1.35
N SER A 129 -11.15 -1.55 2.13
CA SER A 129 -12.01 -0.42 1.71
C SER A 129 -11.28 0.55 0.77
N LEU A 130 -10.05 0.95 1.12
CA LEU A 130 -9.27 1.92 0.35
C LEU A 130 -8.71 1.31 -0.94
N PHE A 131 -8.20 0.08 -0.85
CA PHE A 131 -7.52 -0.55 -1.98
C PHE A 131 -8.43 -1.38 -2.85
N GLY A 132 -9.61 -1.82 -2.38
CA GLY A 132 -10.53 -2.68 -3.14
C GLY A 132 -10.77 -2.23 -4.58
N GLY A 133 -10.90 -0.91 -4.82
CA GLY A 133 -11.02 -0.36 -6.17
C GLY A 133 -9.76 -0.52 -7.02
N LEU A 134 -8.57 -0.26 -6.46
CA LEU A 134 -7.29 -0.50 -7.14
C LEU A 134 -7.10 -1.99 -7.47
N LEU A 135 -7.59 -2.90 -6.63
CA LEU A 135 -7.49 -4.35 -6.84
C LEU A 135 -8.27 -4.82 -8.04
N PHE A 136 -9.55 -4.42 -8.12
CA PHE A 136 -10.37 -4.78 -9.26
C PHE A 136 -9.78 -4.22 -10.56
N LEU A 137 -9.16 -3.03 -10.50
CA LEU A 137 -8.46 -2.46 -11.64
C LEU A 137 -7.24 -3.26 -12.07
N GLU A 138 -6.41 -3.69 -11.11
CA GLU A 138 -5.27 -4.55 -11.38
C GLU A 138 -5.71 -5.89 -11.98
N GLN A 139 -6.72 -6.54 -11.41
CA GLN A 139 -7.27 -7.79 -11.92
C GLN A 139 -7.77 -7.63 -13.36
N ILE A 140 -8.51 -6.55 -13.65
CA ILE A 140 -8.96 -6.23 -15.01
C ILE A 140 -7.74 -6.06 -15.93
N GLU A 141 -6.74 -5.28 -15.54
CA GLU A 141 -5.52 -5.04 -16.33
C GLU A 141 -4.72 -6.33 -16.62
N VAL A 142 -4.65 -7.25 -15.66
CA VAL A 142 -3.99 -8.56 -15.84
C VAL A 142 -4.76 -9.38 -16.87
N ILE A 143 -6.09 -9.51 -16.73
CA ILE A 143 -6.91 -10.28 -17.68
C ILE A 143 -6.80 -9.72 -19.10
N LEU A 144 -6.79 -8.40 -19.26
CA LEU A 144 -6.60 -7.77 -20.58
C LEU A 144 -5.20 -8.08 -21.15
N ARG A 145 -4.16 -8.03 -20.32
CA ARG A 145 -2.79 -8.35 -20.75
C ARG A 145 -2.65 -9.81 -21.18
N ASP A 146 -3.24 -10.73 -20.42
CA ASP A 146 -3.22 -12.16 -20.71
C ASP A 146 -4.00 -12.47 -21.98
N ALA A 147 -5.15 -11.81 -22.18
CA ALA A 147 -5.91 -11.91 -23.42
C ALA A 147 -5.11 -11.42 -24.63
N ILE A 148 -4.42 -10.27 -24.51
CA ILE A 148 -3.54 -9.75 -25.58
C ILE A 148 -2.39 -10.73 -25.87
N ALA A 149 -1.77 -11.30 -24.83
CA ALA A 149 -0.69 -12.26 -24.99
C ALA A 149 -1.17 -13.57 -25.64
N ALA A 150 -2.37 -14.03 -25.30
CA ALA A 150 -2.99 -15.22 -25.90
C ALA A 150 -3.40 -14.98 -27.37
N ALA A 151 -4.00 -13.83 -27.67
CA ALA A 151 -4.39 -13.45 -29.03
C ALA A 151 -3.17 -13.24 -29.95
N PHE A 152 -2.07 -12.72 -29.40
CA PHE A 152 -0.86 -12.39 -30.14
C PHE A 152 0.39 -12.99 -29.46
N PRO A 153 0.65 -14.30 -29.62
CA PRO A 153 1.73 -14.96 -28.91
C PRO A 153 3.13 -14.59 -29.44
N SER A 154 3.27 -14.34 -30.75
CA SER A 154 4.56 -13.94 -31.34
C SER A 154 4.82 -12.44 -31.24
N ALA A 155 6.11 -12.06 -31.22
CA ALA A 155 6.51 -10.64 -31.21
C ALA A 155 6.06 -9.91 -32.48
N ASP A 156 6.06 -10.60 -33.62
CA ASP A 156 5.63 -10.03 -34.90
C ASP A 156 4.12 -9.84 -34.97
N ALA A 157 3.33 -10.80 -34.47
CA ALA A 157 1.88 -10.65 -34.36
C ALA A 157 1.50 -9.47 -33.45
N ARG A 158 2.19 -9.34 -32.30
CA ARG A 158 2.01 -8.18 -31.41
C ARG A 158 2.37 -6.88 -32.10
N ARG A 159 3.48 -6.83 -32.84
CA ARG A 159 3.91 -5.63 -33.56
C ARG A 159 2.91 -5.25 -34.64
N ALA A 160 2.37 -6.20 -35.39
CA ALA A 160 1.33 -5.97 -36.38
C ALA A 160 0.04 -5.42 -35.74
N ALA A 161 -0.42 -6.03 -34.63
CA ALA A 161 -1.59 -5.55 -33.90
C ALA A 161 -1.42 -4.12 -33.34
N LEU A 162 -0.20 -3.78 -32.89
CA LEU A 162 0.14 -2.43 -32.45
C LEU A 162 0.14 -1.41 -33.59
N VAL A 163 0.64 -1.79 -34.77
CA VAL A 163 0.62 -0.94 -35.96
C VAL A 163 -0.81 -0.73 -36.45
N ALA A 164 -1.66 -1.76 -36.43
CA ALA A 164 -3.09 -1.63 -36.74
C ALA A 164 -3.77 -0.61 -35.80
N ALA A 165 -3.56 -0.75 -34.49
CA ALA A 165 -4.21 0.09 -33.49
C ALA A 165 -3.65 1.54 -33.39
N PHE A 166 -2.35 1.74 -33.65
CA PHE A 166 -1.66 3.02 -33.37
C PHE A 166 -0.94 3.64 -34.57
N GLY A 167 -0.97 2.99 -35.72
CA GLY A 167 -0.20 3.38 -36.91
C GLY A 167 1.30 3.13 -36.77
N SER A 168 2.01 3.27 -37.88
CA SER A 168 3.47 3.11 -37.95
C SER A 168 4.22 4.39 -37.54
N SER A 169 5.40 4.19 -36.96
CA SER A 169 6.34 5.27 -36.64
C SER A 169 6.77 6.03 -37.91
N PRO A 170 6.87 7.37 -37.86
CA PRO A 170 7.40 8.17 -38.96
C PRO A 170 8.84 7.83 -39.34
N ALA A 171 9.64 7.34 -38.37
CA ALA A 171 11.06 7.02 -38.55
C ALA A 171 11.29 5.57 -39.03
N ASP A 172 10.37 4.66 -38.71
CA ASP A 172 10.48 3.24 -39.10
C ASP A 172 9.07 2.67 -39.29
N LYS A 173 8.68 2.47 -40.56
CA LYS A 173 7.33 1.99 -40.90
C LYS A 173 7.01 0.60 -40.36
N SER A 174 8.04 -0.18 -39.99
CA SER A 174 7.88 -1.51 -39.40
C SER A 174 7.56 -1.48 -37.90
N LYS A 175 7.73 -0.32 -37.24
CA LYS A 175 7.49 -0.16 -35.80
C LYS A 175 6.21 0.64 -35.53
N PRO A 176 5.48 0.36 -34.44
CA PRO A 176 4.29 1.13 -34.09
C PRO A 176 4.67 2.49 -33.50
N THR A 177 3.75 3.46 -33.61
CA THR A 177 3.91 4.80 -33.02
C THR A 177 4.08 4.76 -31.50
N ARG A 178 3.43 3.80 -30.82
CA ARG A 178 3.53 3.57 -29.37
C ARG A 178 3.18 2.13 -29.01
N GLY A 179 3.45 1.74 -27.76
CA GLY A 179 3.02 0.44 -27.21
C GLY A 179 4.03 -0.71 -27.34
N GLU A 180 5.17 -0.50 -28.02
CA GLU A 180 6.17 -1.55 -28.26
C GLU A 180 6.87 -2.05 -26.97
N ARG A 181 7.16 -1.14 -26.03
CA ARG A 181 7.79 -1.49 -24.74
C ARG A 181 6.79 -1.64 -23.60
N TYR A 182 5.72 -0.85 -23.61
CA TYR A 182 4.74 -0.81 -22.53
C TYR A 182 3.39 -0.35 -23.06
N LEU A 183 2.32 -1.05 -22.65
CA LEU A 183 0.94 -0.68 -22.92
C LEU A 183 0.27 -0.15 -21.65
N THR A 184 -0.16 1.11 -21.68
CA THR A 184 -1.02 1.64 -20.61
C THR A 184 -2.39 0.96 -20.65
N PHE A 185 -3.17 1.07 -19.57
CA PHE A 185 -4.55 0.55 -19.55
C PHE A 185 -5.39 1.08 -20.73
N THR A 186 -5.26 2.37 -21.03
CA THR A 186 -5.93 2.99 -22.19
C THR A 186 -5.44 2.38 -23.51
N ASP A 187 -4.14 2.11 -23.64
CA ASP A 187 -3.60 1.50 -24.86
C ASP A 187 -4.08 0.06 -25.02
N GLN A 188 -4.20 -0.71 -23.93
CA GLN A 188 -4.77 -2.07 -23.99
C GLN A 188 -6.21 -2.05 -24.50
N ILE A 189 -7.05 -1.13 -23.99
CA ILE A 189 -8.43 -0.96 -24.48
C ILE A 189 -8.44 -0.62 -25.97
N TYR A 190 -7.58 0.32 -26.40
CA TYR A 190 -7.51 0.75 -27.79
C TYR A 190 -7.00 -0.33 -28.74
N LEU A 191 -6.03 -1.12 -28.31
CA LEU A 191 -5.52 -2.26 -29.06
C LEU A 191 -6.59 -3.32 -29.23
N ILE A 192 -7.26 -3.71 -28.14
CA ILE A 192 -8.29 -4.74 -28.14
C ILE A 192 -9.48 -4.29 -29.00
N GLN A 193 -9.96 -3.07 -28.79
CA GLN A 193 -11.15 -2.58 -29.48
C GLN A 193 -10.89 -2.25 -30.95
N ASP A 194 -9.65 -2.27 -31.46
CA ASP A 194 -9.38 -1.91 -32.86
C ASP A 194 -10.16 -2.79 -33.85
N ASN A 195 -10.53 -2.24 -35.01
CA ASN A 195 -11.36 -2.97 -35.99
C ASN A 195 -10.71 -4.25 -36.50
N ASP A 196 -9.40 -4.22 -36.73
CA ASP A 196 -8.65 -5.34 -37.29
C ASP A 196 -8.29 -6.37 -36.21
N ASN A 197 -8.09 -5.89 -34.97
CA ASN A 197 -7.75 -6.75 -33.84
C ASN A 197 -8.97 -7.40 -33.16
N TRP A 198 -10.13 -6.73 -33.13
CA TRP A 198 -11.32 -7.18 -32.40
C TRP A 198 -11.77 -8.62 -32.70
N PRO A 199 -11.70 -9.14 -33.95
CA PRO A 199 -12.08 -10.53 -34.24
C PRO A 199 -11.35 -11.57 -33.38
N ALA A 200 -10.10 -11.32 -32.99
CA ALA A 200 -9.33 -12.21 -32.12
C ALA A 200 -9.86 -12.24 -30.66
N PHE A 201 -10.51 -11.16 -30.23
CA PHE A 201 -11.01 -10.99 -28.86
C PHE A 201 -12.51 -11.24 -28.72
N ALA A 202 -13.29 -11.13 -29.80
CA ALA A 202 -14.73 -11.30 -29.79
C ALA A 202 -15.21 -12.63 -29.16
N PRO A 203 -14.55 -13.78 -29.38
CA PRO A 203 -14.94 -15.04 -28.72
C PRO A 203 -14.82 -14.94 -27.19
N GLN A 204 -13.80 -14.24 -26.71
CA GLN A 204 -13.58 -14.06 -25.29
C GLN A 204 -14.46 -12.94 -24.74
N PHE A 205 -14.58 -11.76 -25.36
CA PHE A 205 -15.23 -10.58 -24.74
C PHE A 205 -16.65 -10.27 -25.22
N GLY A 206 -17.19 -11.02 -26.18
CA GLY A 206 -18.58 -10.89 -26.62
C GLY A 206 -18.80 -9.67 -27.53
N PRO A 207 -19.91 -8.91 -27.37
CA PRO A 207 -20.17 -7.73 -28.21
C PRO A 207 -19.20 -6.58 -27.94
N ARG A 208 -18.66 -5.98 -29.02
CA ARG A 208 -17.69 -4.86 -28.93
C ARG A 208 -18.22 -3.66 -28.17
N ASP A 209 -19.42 -3.22 -28.50
CA ASP A 209 -19.99 -2.01 -27.90
C ASP A 209 -20.17 -2.15 -26.39
N PHE A 210 -20.53 -3.36 -25.93
CA PHE A 210 -20.61 -3.67 -24.51
C PHE A 210 -19.24 -3.59 -23.85
N PHE A 211 -18.22 -4.26 -24.42
CA PHE A 211 -16.85 -4.23 -23.90
C PHE A 211 -16.32 -2.80 -23.83
N VAL A 212 -16.44 -2.03 -24.91
CA VAL A 212 -15.93 -0.65 -25.00
C VAL A 212 -16.63 0.26 -24.00
N SER A 213 -17.95 0.14 -23.85
CA SER A 213 -18.71 0.92 -22.87
C SER A 213 -18.23 0.65 -21.45
N MET A 214 -18.11 -0.64 -21.09
CA MET A 214 -17.65 -1.05 -19.77
C MET A 214 -16.20 -0.64 -19.50
N MET A 215 -15.28 -0.85 -20.45
CA MET A 215 -13.88 -0.45 -20.32
C MET A 215 -13.71 1.06 -20.17
N ASN A 216 -14.54 1.85 -20.84
CA ASN A 216 -14.53 3.30 -20.64
C ASN A 216 -15.00 3.72 -19.25
N GLN A 217 -16.02 3.05 -18.68
CA GLN A 217 -16.43 3.28 -17.29
C GLN A 217 -15.30 2.90 -16.32
N THR A 218 -14.70 1.71 -16.48
CA THR A 218 -13.55 1.27 -15.68
C THR A 218 -12.38 2.26 -15.78
N ARG A 219 -12.07 2.76 -16.98
CA ARG A 219 -11.02 3.77 -17.20
C ARG A 219 -11.31 5.08 -16.46
N GLN A 220 -12.56 5.52 -16.40
CA GLN A 220 -12.95 6.72 -15.65
C GLN A 220 -12.80 6.52 -14.14
N VAL A 221 -13.18 5.36 -13.61
CA VAL A 221 -12.98 5.03 -12.18
C VAL A 221 -11.49 4.93 -11.87
N ARG A 222 -10.71 4.23 -12.72
CA ARG A 222 -9.25 4.14 -12.64
C ARG A 222 -8.59 5.50 -12.57
N ASN A 223 -8.97 6.42 -13.46
CA ASN A 223 -8.39 7.76 -13.48
C ASN A 223 -8.70 8.51 -12.18
N ARG A 224 -9.94 8.44 -11.67
CA ARG A 224 -10.29 9.08 -10.38
C ARG A 224 -9.44 8.56 -9.23
N ILE A 225 -9.33 7.25 -9.11
CA ILE A 225 -8.51 6.59 -8.09
C ILE A 225 -7.03 6.96 -8.26
N ALA A 226 -6.50 6.94 -9.48
CA ALA A 226 -5.11 7.27 -9.75
C ALA A 226 -4.80 8.75 -9.45
N HIS A 227 -5.73 9.68 -9.65
CA HIS A 227 -5.52 11.08 -9.29
C HIS A 227 -5.69 11.36 -7.78
N PHE A 228 -5.85 10.33 -6.95
CA PHE A 228 -6.17 10.46 -5.51
C PHE A 228 -7.38 11.37 -5.24
N ASN A 229 -8.22 11.59 -6.26
CA ASN A 229 -9.32 12.55 -6.23
C ASN A 229 -10.58 11.86 -5.69
N GLY A 230 -10.58 11.63 -4.38
CA GLY A 230 -11.70 11.08 -3.62
C GLY A 230 -11.74 9.55 -3.56
N ARG A 231 -12.41 9.03 -2.52
CA ARG A 231 -12.70 7.59 -2.39
C ARG A 231 -13.74 7.20 -3.43
N PRO A 232 -13.54 6.12 -4.21
CA PRO A 232 -14.59 5.63 -5.10
C PRO A 232 -15.84 5.31 -4.29
N ASP A 233 -17.00 5.78 -4.75
CA ASP A 233 -18.27 5.51 -4.09
C ASP A 233 -18.65 4.02 -4.21
N SER A 234 -19.64 3.58 -3.42
CA SER A 234 -20.08 2.18 -3.39
C SER A 234 -20.54 1.66 -4.76
N LEU A 235 -21.11 2.51 -5.63
CA LEU A 235 -21.57 2.14 -6.96
C LEU A 235 -20.38 1.97 -7.92
N GLN A 236 -19.38 2.84 -7.82
CA GLN A 236 -18.13 2.72 -8.58
C GLN A 236 -17.38 1.44 -8.22
N LEU A 237 -17.30 1.12 -6.92
CA LEU A 237 -16.69 -0.13 -6.45
C LEU A 237 -17.46 -1.36 -6.92
N ASP A 238 -18.80 -1.34 -6.86
CA ASP A 238 -19.63 -2.44 -7.38
C ASP A 238 -19.46 -2.61 -8.89
N THR A 239 -19.34 -1.51 -9.64
CA THR A 239 -19.07 -1.54 -11.08
C THR A 239 -17.74 -2.24 -11.38
N LEU A 240 -16.67 -1.88 -10.67
CA LEU A 240 -15.37 -2.52 -10.80
C LEU A 240 -15.42 -4.00 -10.43
N ARG A 241 -16.08 -4.35 -9.32
CA ARG A 241 -16.25 -5.73 -8.87
C ARG A 241 -16.98 -6.58 -9.90
N ARG A 242 -18.11 -6.10 -10.43
CA ARG A 242 -18.88 -6.81 -11.46
C ARG A 242 -18.07 -6.98 -12.75
N MET A 243 -17.30 -5.96 -13.13
CA MET A 243 -16.46 -6.02 -14.31
C MET A 243 -15.36 -7.06 -14.17
N ALA A 244 -14.66 -7.06 -13.04
CA ALA A 244 -13.62 -8.03 -12.74
C ALA A 244 -14.19 -9.46 -12.73
N ALA A 245 -15.33 -9.67 -12.07
CA ALA A 245 -16.02 -10.96 -12.05
C ALA A 245 -16.48 -11.39 -13.47
N TRP A 246 -17.01 -10.47 -14.27
CA TRP A 246 -17.42 -10.75 -15.64
C TRP A 246 -16.25 -11.16 -16.52
N LEU A 247 -15.08 -10.53 -16.38
CA LEU A 247 -13.87 -10.90 -17.12
C LEU A 247 -13.31 -12.24 -16.66
N ALA A 248 -13.24 -12.46 -15.35
CA ALA A 248 -12.68 -13.69 -14.76
C ALA A 248 -13.54 -14.93 -15.08
N GLY A 249 -14.84 -14.76 -15.25
CA GLY A 249 -15.76 -15.85 -15.62
C GLY A 249 -15.69 -16.27 -17.09
N ARG A 250 -14.80 -15.69 -17.90
CA ARG A 250 -14.70 -16.00 -19.33
C ARG A 250 -13.56 -16.98 -19.60
N PRO A 251 -13.78 -18.02 -20.41
CA PRO A 251 -12.72 -18.94 -20.79
C PRO A 251 -11.59 -18.17 -21.49
N SER A 252 -10.34 -18.50 -21.15
CA SER A 252 -9.18 -17.95 -21.84
C SER A 252 -9.22 -18.33 -23.33
N LEU A 253 -8.69 -17.46 -24.18
CA LEU A 253 -8.54 -17.78 -25.60
C LEU A 253 -7.67 -19.05 -25.72
N PRO A 254 -8.09 -20.05 -26.51
CA PRO A 254 -7.27 -21.23 -26.75
C PRO A 254 -5.95 -20.78 -27.39
N ALA A 255 -4.83 -21.32 -26.90
CA ALA A 255 -3.55 -21.13 -27.57
C ALA A 255 -3.71 -21.62 -29.02
N PRO A 256 -3.28 -20.84 -30.03
CA PRO A 256 -3.41 -21.28 -31.41
C PRO A 256 -2.65 -22.61 -31.57
N ASP A 257 -3.28 -23.58 -32.25
CA ASP A 257 -2.76 -24.92 -32.50
C ASP A 257 -1.24 -24.89 -32.70
N ALA A 258 -0.53 -25.53 -31.78
CA ALA A 258 0.87 -25.86 -31.97
C ALA A 258 0.95 -26.82 -33.15
N ALA A 259 1.15 -26.29 -34.35
CA ALA A 259 1.68 -27.07 -35.45
C ALA A 259 2.97 -27.76 -34.96
N PRO A 260 3.13 -29.07 -35.18
CA PRO A 260 4.33 -29.77 -34.74
C PRO A 260 5.53 -29.10 -35.42
N ALA A 261 6.48 -28.64 -34.61
CA ALA A 261 7.69 -28.02 -35.10
C ALA A 261 8.41 -29.01 -36.04
N PRO A 262 8.86 -28.60 -37.24
CA PRO A 262 9.74 -29.43 -38.03
C PRO A 262 11.07 -29.56 -37.27
N ASP A 263 11.59 -30.78 -37.22
CA ASP A 263 12.88 -31.16 -36.63
C ASP A 263 13.96 -30.10 -36.93
N ALA A 264 14.31 -29.32 -35.93
CA ALA A 264 15.44 -28.40 -35.99
C ALA A 264 16.66 -29.12 -35.42
N ALA A 265 17.62 -29.41 -36.29
CA ALA A 265 18.95 -29.89 -35.93
C ALA A 265 19.61 -28.95 -34.89
N PRO A 266 20.49 -29.48 -34.02
CA PRO A 266 21.07 -28.71 -32.93
C PRO A 266 22.05 -27.67 -33.46
N VAL A 267 21.74 -26.38 -33.21
CA VAL A 267 22.70 -25.28 -33.36
C VAL A 267 23.33 -25.03 -31.98
N PRO A 268 24.66 -24.88 -31.86
CA PRO A 268 25.34 -24.75 -30.58
C PRO A 268 25.12 -23.38 -29.94
N ASP A 269 24.71 -23.44 -28.68
CA ASP A 269 24.93 -22.52 -27.56
C ASP A 269 25.21 -21.04 -27.92
N ALA A 270 24.14 -20.26 -28.04
CA ALA A 270 24.17 -18.82 -27.84
C ALA A 270 23.29 -18.51 -26.63
N ALA A 271 23.92 -18.09 -25.54
CA ALA A 271 23.27 -17.73 -24.28
C ALA A 271 22.07 -16.78 -24.51
N PRO A 272 20.90 -17.06 -23.93
CA PRO A 272 19.75 -16.18 -24.06
C PRO A 272 20.02 -14.89 -23.28
N ALA A 273 19.98 -13.75 -23.96
CA ALA A 273 19.86 -12.46 -23.31
C ALA A 273 18.56 -12.43 -22.47
N PRO A 274 18.58 -11.85 -21.25
CA PRO A 274 17.40 -11.85 -20.40
C PRO A 274 16.36 -10.89 -20.99
N GLY A 275 15.32 -11.44 -21.61
CA GLY A 275 14.09 -10.69 -21.84
C GLY A 275 13.43 -10.35 -20.49
N PRO A 276 12.68 -9.26 -20.39
CA PRO A 276 11.93 -8.95 -19.17
C PRO A 276 10.83 -9.99 -19.01
N THR A 277 11.09 -11.02 -18.20
CA THR A 277 10.12 -12.07 -17.87
C THR A 277 8.91 -11.45 -17.19
N ALA A 278 7.73 -11.85 -17.64
CA ALA A 278 6.42 -11.53 -17.06
C ALA A 278 6.29 -11.89 -15.56
N ASP A 279 7.24 -12.65 -15.00
CA ASP A 279 7.30 -13.09 -13.61
C ASP A 279 7.59 -11.99 -12.57
N ALA A 280 8.00 -10.78 -12.95
CA ALA A 280 8.35 -9.76 -11.95
C ALA A 280 7.12 -9.08 -11.33
N ALA A 281 5.99 -9.04 -12.04
CA ALA A 281 4.75 -8.41 -11.56
C ALA A 281 3.91 -9.34 -10.66
N SER A 282 4.05 -10.67 -10.81
CA SER A 282 3.32 -11.66 -10.02
C SER A 282 4.00 -12.00 -8.69
N ARG A 283 5.28 -11.64 -8.52
CA ARG A 283 6.10 -12.09 -7.38
C ARG A 283 5.93 -11.30 -6.09
N THR A 284 5.22 -10.17 -6.11
CA THR A 284 5.14 -9.23 -4.97
C THR A 284 3.76 -9.12 -4.34
N SER A 285 2.76 -9.82 -4.90
CA SER A 285 1.43 -10.01 -4.32
C SER A 285 1.14 -11.46 -3.90
N SER A 286 2.10 -12.39 -4.05
CA SER A 286 1.92 -13.78 -3.63
C SER A 286 2.05 -13.92 -2.12
N LEU A 287 1.21 -14.79 -1.53
CA LEU A 287 1.31 -15.15 -0.12
C LEU A 287 2.69 -15.69 0.24
N GLU A 288 3.33 -16.40 -0.70
CA GLU A 288 4.70 -16.89 -0.58
C GLU A 288 5.70 -15.76 -0.28
N SER A 289 5.66 -14.64 -1.01
CA SER A 289 6.56 -13.51 -0.77
C SER A 289 6.37 -12.88 0.60
N LEU A 290 5.13 -12.83 1.11
CA LEU A 290 4.85 -12.30 2.44
C LEU A 290 5.35 -13.20 3.56
N LEU A 291 5.39 -14.51 3.31
CA LEU A 291 5.87 -15.51 4.26
C LEU A 291 7.39 -15.74 4.16
N ALA A 292 8.02 -15.34 3.06
CA ALA A 292 9.45 -15.50 2.85
C ALA A 292 10.28 -14.86 3.99
N GLY A 293 11.24 -15.62 4.52
CA GLY A 293 12.11 -15.17 5.61
C GLY A 293 11.44 -15.05 6.98
N ARG A 294 10.16 -15.43 7.11
CA ARG A 294 9.50 -15.50 8.42
C ARG A 294 9.97 -16.71 9.21
N ARG A 295 9.82 -16.61 10.54
CA ARG A 295 10.04 -17.73 11.43
C ARG A 295 9.02 -18.84 11.16
N PRO A 296 9.39 -20.12 11.37
CA PRO A 296 8.47 -21.23 11.29
C PRO A 296 7.25 -21.01 12.18
N LEU A 297 6.10 -21.49 11.71
CA LEU A 297 4.86 -21.45 12.46
C LEU A 297 5.01 -22.24 13.77
N VAL A 298 4.72 -21.60 14.89
CA VAL A 298 4.73 -22.23 16.21
C VAL A 298 3.31 -22.70 16.51
N GLY A 299 3.16 -23.99 16.78
CA GLY A 299 1.88 -24.63 17.10
C GLY A 299 2.01 -25.61 18.26
N VAL A 300 0.88 -26.22 18.61
CA VAL A 300 0.81 -27.26 19.66
C VAL A 300 0.22 -28.54 19.09
N GLY A 301 0.57 -29.69 19.67
CA GLY A 301 -0.01 -30.97 19.28
C GLY A 301 -1.45 -31.12 19.79
N ARG A 302 -2.25 -31.95 19.11
CA ARG A 302 -3.65 -32.24 19.50
C ARG A 302 -3.81 -32.87 20.89
N GLN A 303 -2.76 -33.49 21.43
CA GLN A 303 -2.74 -34.07 22.78
C GLN A 303 -2.21 -33.10 23.84
N ALA A 304 -1.89 -31.85 23.48
CA ALA A 304 -1.42 -30.87 24.44
C ALA A 304 -2.54 -30.47 25.41
N THR A 305 -2.12 -30.06 26.60
CA THR A 305 -3.01 -29.42 27.58
C THR A 305 -3.18 -27.93 27.27
N LEU A 306 -4.24 -27.32 27.80
CA LEU A 306 -4.41 -25.86 27.73
C LEU A 306 -3.31 -25.15 28.53
N ARG A 307 -2.71 -25.76 29.56
CA ARG A 307 -1.54 -25.19 30.25
C ARG A 307 -0.36 -25.01 29.29
N GLU A 308 0.00 -26.06 28.57
CA GLU A 308 1.10 -26.03 27.59
C GLU A 308 0.80 -25.03 26.47
N ALA A 309 -0.43 -25.02 25.97
CA ALA A 309 -0.83 -24.09 24.94
C ALA A 309 -0.84 -22.63 25.42
N LEU A 310 -1.35 -22.35 26.62
CA LEU A 310 -1.29 -21.02 27.24
C LEU A 310 0.15 -20.57 27.44
N GLN A 311 1.04 -21.46 27.88
CA GLN A 311 2.46 -21.13 28.01
C GLN A 311 3.05 -20.68 26.67
N VAL A 312 2.84 -21.45 25.60
CA VAL A 312 3.30 -21.09 24.24
C VAL A 312 2.70 -19.75 23.79
N MET A 313 1.40 -19.54 24.01
CA MET A 313 0.70 -18.32 23.63
C MET A 313 1.24 -17.11 24.39
N LEU A 314 1.42 -17.19 25.70
CA LEU A 314 1.84 -16.07 26.53
C LEU A 314 3.31 -15.71 26.33
N GLU A 315 4.22 -16.70 26.28
CA GLU A 315 5.66 -16.46 26.05
C GLU A 315 5.93 -15.78 24.70
N ASN A 316 5.11 -16.10 23.69
CA ASN A 316 5.25 -15.53 22.37
C ASN A 316 4.36 -14.29 22.14
N GLY A 317 3.37 -14.05 22.99
CA GLY A 317 2.37 -12.99 22.83
C GLY A 317 1.39 -13.27 21.69
N PHE A 318 0.99 -14.52 21.52
CA PHE A 318 0.03 -14.96 20.50
C PHE A 318 -1.40 -14.98 21.06
N ALA A 319 -2.34 -14.44 20.28
CA ALA A 319 -3.77 -14.54 20.58
C ALA A 319 -4.38 -15.89 20.13
N GLN A 320 -3.69 -16.61 19.25
CA GLN A 320 -4.08 -17.92 18.76
C GLN A 320 -2.86 -18.76 18.36
N VAL A 321 -2.99 -20.08 18.45
CA VAL A 321 -2.00 -21.05 17.98
C VAL A 321 -2.67 -22.15 17.14
N PRO A 322 -2.03 -22.61 16.06
CA PRO A 322 -2.52 -23.77 15.31
C PRO A 322 -2.35 -25.03 16.15
N VAL A 323 -3.34 -25.92 16.06
CA VAL A 323 -3.28 -27.26 16.65
C VAL A 323 -2.98 -28.25 15.53
N LEU A 324 -1.90 -29.00 15.67
CA LEU A 324 -1.39 -29.93 14.66
C LEU A 324 -1.66 -31.38 15.07
N ASP A 325 -1.94 -32.23 14.09
CA ASP A 325 -1.96 -33.68 14.29
C ASP A 325 -0.54 -34.28 14.26
N GLN A 326 -0.47 -35.61 14.32
CA GLN A 326 0.79 -36.36 14.33
C GLN A 326 1.56 -36.26 13.01
N ASP A 327 0.88 -35.98 11.90
CA ASP A 327 1.46 -35.84 10.56
C ASP A 327 1.87 -34.39 10.26
N GLY A 328 1.66 -33.48 11.23
CA GLY A 328 1.94 -32.05 11.10
C GLY A 328 0.88 -31.29 10.29
N LEU A 329 -0.29 -31.89 10.07
CA LEU A 329 -1.42 -31.23 9.39
C LEU A 329 -2.24 -30.42 10.39
N LEU A 330 -2.90 -29.38 9.88
CA LEU A 330 -3.69 -28.47 10.69
C LEU A 330 -5.01 -29.13 11.11
N SER A 331 -5.14 -29.47 12.40
CA SER A 331 -6.38 -29.98 12.99
C SER A 331 -7.40 -28.88 13.31
N GLY A 332 -6.92 -27.67 13.61
CA GLY A 332 -7.74 -26.52 13.95
C GLY A 332 -6.92 -25.42 14.60
N VAL A 333 -7.59 -24.50 15.28
CA VAL A 333 -6.96 -23.38 15.99
C VAL A 333 -7.46 -23.32 17.43
N LEU A 334 -6.55 -22.99 18.34
CA LEU A 334 -6.88 -22.63 19.71
C LEU A 334 -6.72 -21.12 19.88
N THR A 335 -7.74 -20.45 20.41
CA THR A 335 -7.76 -18.98 20.60
C THR A 335 -7.94 -18.61 22.08
N LEU A 336 -7.41 -17.46 22.51
CA LEU A 336 -7.66 -16.94 23.87
C LEU A 336 -9.17 -16.75 24.12
N THR A 337 -9.91 -16.38 23.06
CA THR A 337 -11.37 -16.26 23.09
C THR A 337 -12.05 -17.59 23.40
N ALA A 338 -11.65 -18.70 22.76
CA ALA A 338 -12.23 -20.01 23.00
C ALA A 338 -12.02 -20.47 24.46
N ILE A 339 -10.79 -20.30 24.97
CA ILE A 339 -10.42 -20.66 26.35
C ILE A 339 -11.28 -19.87 27.35
N LEU A 340 -11.37 -18.55 27.20
CA LEU A 340 -12.15 -17.71 28.11
C LEU A 340 -13.67 -17.91 27.96
N ARG A 341 -14.15 -18.25 26.76
CA ARG A 341 -15.55 -18.63 26.55
C ARG A 341 -15.88 -19.89 27.36
N LEU A 342 -15.04 -20.93 27.30
CA LEU A 342 -15.24 -22.12 28.12
C LEU A 342 -15.26 -21.75 29.60
N TYR A 343 -14.23 -21.05 30.07
CA TYR A 343 -14.11 -20.64 31.48
C TYR A 343 -15.35 -19.87 31.98
N TYR A 344 -15.83 -18.90 31.18
CA TYR A 344 -17.02 -18.12 31.46
C TYR A 344 -18.29 -18.97 31.57
N HIS A 345 -18.56 -19.87 30.61
CA HIS A 345 -19.79 -20.68 30.61
C HIS A 345 -19.75 -21.79 31.66
N THR A 346 -18.56 -22.16 32.14
CA THR A 346 -18.40 -23.06 33.29
C THR A 346 -18.42 -22.33 34.63
N GLU A 347 -18.60 -20.99 34.64
CA GLU A 347 -18.56 -20.16 35.84
C GLU A 347 -17.28 -20.38 36.68
N GLY A 348 -16.16 -20.66 35.99
CA GLY A 348 -14.87 -20.94 36.63
C GLY A 348 -14.80 -22.28 37.38
N ALA A 349 -15.80 -23.15 37.26
CA ALA A 349 -15.84 -24.44 37.95
C ALA A 349 -14.81 -25.47 37.44
N VAL A 350 -14.19 -25.19 36.29
CA VAL A 350 -13.21 -26.09 35.66
C VAL A 350 -11.81 -25.49 35.76
N ASP A 351 -10.84 -26.31 36.18
CA ASP A 351 -9.42 -25.96 36.08
C ASP A 351 -9.00 -26.00 34.61
N LEU A 352 -8.62 -24.86 34.06
CA LEU A 352 -8.23 -24.77 32.66
C LEU A 352 -6.98 -25.60 32.38
N PHE A 353 -6.06 -25.73 33.32
CA PHE A 353 -4.75 -26.31 33.05
C PHE A 353 -4.78 -27.80 32.75
N ASP A 354 -5.74 -28.53 33.30
CA ASP A 354 -5.87 -29.98 33.15
C ASP A 354 -6.68 -30.37 31.92
N LEU A 355 -7.28 -29.41 31.22
CA LEU A 355 -8.05 -29.67 30.01
C LEU A 355 -7.15 -29.88 28.80
N ASP A 356 -7.53 -30.84 27.95
CA ASP A 356 -6.95 -30.98 26.61
C ASP A 356 -7.36 -29.81 25.71
N VAL A 357 -6.47 -29.43 24.78
CA VAL A 357 -6.75 -28.40 23.76
C VAL A 357 -8.00 -28.70 22.92
N THR A 358 -8.41 -29.96 22.81
CA THR A 358 -9.60 -30.38 22.07
C THR A 358 -10.90 -29.82 22.62
N HIS A 359 -10.97 -29.46 23.90
CA HIS A 359 -12.17 -28.85 24.51
C HIS A 359 -12.44 -27.43 24.01
N CYS A 360 -11.42 -26.75 23.49
CA CYS A 360 -11.49 -25.37 23.01
C CYS A 360 -11.09 -25.26 21.53
N LEU A 361 -11.05 -26.38 20.81
CA LEU A 361 -10.58 -26.42 19.43
C LEU A 361 -11.65 -25.86 18.48
N GLU A 362 -11.27 -24.85 17.71
CA GLU A 362 -12.13 -24.22 16.71
C GLU A 362 -11.63 -24.53 15.28
N PRO A 363 -12.51 -24.51 14.27
CA PRO A 363 -12.09 -24.60 12.87
C PRO A 363 -11.18 -23.42 12.50
N ALA A 364 -10.04 -23.72 11.87
CA ALA A 364 -9.14 -22.69 11.37
C ALA A 364 -9.59 -22.16 10.02
N VAL A 365 -9.49 -20.83 9.82
CA VAL A 365 -9.67 -20.22 8.50
C VAL A 365 -8.37 -20.35 7.73
N THR A 366 -8.43 -20.92 6.53
CA THR A 366 -7.25 -21.26 5.73
C THR A 366 -7.31 -20.69 4.31
N VAL A 367 -6.13 -20.48 3.74
CA VAL A 367 -5.89 -20.21 2.31
C VAL A 367 -4.71 -21.06 1.86
N ASP A 368 -4.64 -21.35 0.57
CA ASP A 368 -3.48 -22.00 -0.04
C ASP A 368 -2.40 -20.97 -0.36
N VAL A 369 -1.13 -21.36 -0.34
CA VAL A 369 0.00 -20.47 -0.67
C VAL A 369 -0.04 -19.99 -2.12
N SER A 370 -0.68 -20.76 -3.01
CA SER A 370 -0.95 -20.38 -4.39
C SER A 370 -2.12 -19.42 -4.55
N ASP A 371 -2.89 -19.18 -3.48
CA ASP A 371 -3.92 -18.17 -3.49
C ASP A 371 -3.32 -16.76 -3.54
N ASP A 372 -4.09 -15.85 -4.13
CA ASP A 372 -3.80 -14.44 -4.10
C ASP A 372 -3.94 -13.85 -2.69
N LEU A 373 -3.06 -12.91 -2.32
CA LEU A 373 -3.05 -12.23 -1.02
C LEU A 373 -4.43 -11.69 -0.63
N PHE A 374 -5.21 -11.18 -1.58
CA PHE A 374 -6.49 -10.56 -1.27
C PHE A 374 -7.54 -11.57 -0.82
N ARG A 375 -7.41 -12.86 -1.17
CA ARG A 375 -8.23 -13.91 -0.57
C ARG A 375 -7.99 -14.01 0.94
N ALA A 376 -6.74 -13.89 1.37
CA ALA A 376 -6.39 -13.84 2.78
C ALA A 376 -6.88 -12.56 3.45
N VAL A 377 -6.76 -11.41 2.77
CA VAL A 377 -7.30 -10.12 3.25
C VAL A 377 -8.82 -10.18 3.43
N ASP A 378 -9.56 -10.76 2.49
CA ASP A 378 -11.03 -10.88 2.55
C ASP A 378 -11.46 -11.75 3.72
N SER A 379 -10.73 -12.85 3.92
CA SER A 379 -10.91 -13.73 5.06
C SER A 379 -10.60 -12.97 6.37
N LEU A 380 -9.50 -12.22 6.43
CA LEU A 380 -9.13 -11.36 7.57
C LEU A 380 -10.08 -10.18 7.77
N ALA A 381 -10.81 -9.72 6.76
CA ALA A 381 -11.82 -8.67 6.89
C ALA A 381 -13.17 -9.23 7.35
N THR A 382 -13.38 -10.54 7.33
CA THR A 382 -14.63 -11.16 7.77
C THR A 382 -14.80 -10.98 9.30
N PRO A 383 -16.00 -10.65 9.81
CA PRO A 383 -16.24 -10.54 11.25
C PRO A 383 -15.79 -11.80 12.00
N ARG A 384 -15.22 -11.62 13.20
CA ARG A 384 -14.73 -12.70 14.09
C ARG A 384 -13.52 -13.51 13.58
N VAL A 385 -12.97 -13.24 12.40
CA VAL A 385 -11.71 -13.83 11.95
C VAL A 385 -10.54 -12.96 12.40
N SER A 386 -9.67 -13.47 13.29
CA SER A 386 -8.47 -12.76 13.77
C SER A 386 -7.20 -13.13 13.01
N ALA A 387 -7.17 -14.32 12.41
CA ALA A 387 -6.07 -14.85 11.65
C ALA A 387 -6.53 -15.76 10.52
N VAL A 388 -5.65 -15.88 9.52
CA VAL A 388 -5.77 -16.80 8.40
C VAL A 388 -4.50 -17.62 8.32
N PHE A 389 -4.62 -18.94 8.32
CA PHE A 389 -3.48 -19.85 8.17
C PHE A 389 -3.23 -20.11 6.70
N VAL A 390 -1.97 -20.06 6.30
CA VAL A 390 -1.55 -20.32 4.92
C VAL A 390 -1.03 -21.75 4.84
N LEU A 391 -1.60 -22.53 3.93
CA LEU A 391 -1.23 -23.92 3.70
C LEU A 391 -0.43 -24.06 2.41
N ALA A 392 0.56 -24.94 2.39
CA ALA A 392 1.19 -25.42 1.17
C ALA A 392 1.12 -26.96 1.18
N GLU A 393 0.55 -27.55 0.13
CA GLU A 393 0.36 -29.01 0.05
C GLU A 393 -0.38 -29.58 1.29
N GLY A 394 -1.34 -28.83 1.82
CA GLY A 394 -2.11 -29.21 3.02
C GLY A 394 -1.40 -28.99 4.37
N ARG A 395 -0.13 -28.57 4.38
CA ARG A 395 0.64 -28.28 5.60
C ARG A 395 0.66 -26.79 5.92
N PRO A 396 0.53 -26.38 7.19
CA PRO A 396 0.53 -24.97 7.55
C PRO A 396 1.95 -24.40 7.49
N VAL A 397 2.18 -23.49 6.55
CA VAL A 397 3.48 -22.83 6.30
C VAL A 397 3.56 -21.42 6.89
N GLY A 398 2.42 -20.84 7.27
CA GLY A 398 2.40 -19.50 7.84
C GLY A 398 1.04 -19.09 8.40
N ILE A 399 1.02 -17.89 8.97
CA ILE A 399 -0.17 -17.22 9.50
C ILE A 399 -0.14 -15.76 9.11
N LEU A 400 -1.29 -15.23 8.71
CA LEU A 400 -1.53 -13.80 8.48
C LEU A 400 -2.53 -13.28 9.50
N THR A 401 -2.25 -12.11 10.05
CA THR A 401 -3.04 -11.45 11.09
C THR A 401 -3.27 -9.97 10.78
N GLY A 402 -4.13 -9.31 11.56
CA GLY A 402 -4.28 -7.85 11.46
C GLY A 402 -2.97 -7.07 11.64
N LYS A 403 -1.98 -7.60 12.38
CA LYS A 403 -0.67 -6.94 12.55
C LYS A 403 0.15 -6.95 11.26
N ASP A 404 0.04 -8.04 10.49
CA ASP A 404 0.63 -8.13 9.14
C ASP A 404 -0.03 -7.14 8.21
N MET A 405 -1.35 -7.00 8.30
CA MET A 405 -2.08 -5.98 7.53
C MET A 405 -1.68 -4.57 7.92
N THR A 406 -1.45 -4.28 9.20
CA THR A 406 -0.90 -2.98 9.63
C THR A 406 0.46 -2.71 9.00
N ALA A 407 1.36 -3.70 8.99
CA ALA A 407 2.70 -3.55 8.41
C ALA A 407 2.65 -3.36 6.88
N PHE A 408 1.79 -4.12 6.20
CA PHE A 408 1.58 -4.01 4.76
C PHE A 408 0.94 -2.66 4.39
N PHE A 409 -0.11 -2.27 5.11
CA PHE A 409 -0.79 -0.99 4.93
C PHE A 409 0.20 0.18 5.09
N ARG A 410 1.02 0.17 6.14
CA ARG A 410 2.09 1.17 6.36
C ARG A 410 2.98 1.33 5.13
N ALA A 411 3.52 0.22 4.62
CA ALA A 411 4.51 0.24 3.53
C ALA A 411 3.93 0.84 2.24
N LEU A 412 2.67 0.52 1.92
CA LEU A 412 1.98 1.07 0.75
C LEU A 412 1.57 2.53 0.96
N PHE A 413 1.00 2.84 2.12
CA PHE A 413 0.44 4.16 2.41
C PHE A 413 1.54 5.23 2.55
N GLU A 414 2.72 4.86 3.06
CA GLU A 414 3.91 5.73 3.12
C GLU A 414 4.30 6.24 1.72
N GLY A 415 4.38 5.35 0.73
CA GLY A 415 4.68 5.71 -0.66
C GLY A 415 3.63 6.65 -1.26
N ILE A 416 2.35 6.39 -0.98
CA ILE A 416 1.23 7.22 -1.43
C ILE A 416 1.34 8.64 -0.85
N ILE A 417 1.54 8.77 0.46
CA ILE A 417 1.64 10.07 1.13
C ILE A 417 2.81 10.88 0.57
N LEU A 418 3.97 10.26 0.38
CA LEU A 418 5.16 10.97 -0.11
C LEU A 418 4.94 11.49 -1.54
N VAL A 419 4.33 10.68 -2.40
CA VAL A 419 3.91 11.10 -3.75
C VAL A 419 2.93 12.26 -3.68
N GLU A 420 1.90 12.15 -2.84
CA GLU A 420 0.87 13.18 -2.67
C GLU A 420 1.48 14.51 -2.18
N ARG A 421 2.42 14.46 -1.24
CA ARG A 421 3.15 15.65 -0.77
C ARG A 421 3.94 16.32 -1.88
N VAL A 422 4.67 15.55 -2.69
CA VAL A 422 5.38 16.06 -3.87
C VAL A 422 4.40 16.72 -4.83
N GLU A 423 3.30 16.04 -5.18
CA GLU A 423 2.29 16.60 -6.09
C GLU A 423 1.61 17.86 -5.55
N THR A 424 1.41 17.95 -4.23
CA THR A 424 0.84 19.13 -3.55
C THR A 424 1.76 20.33 -3.70
N ILE A 425 3.07 20.17 -3.41
CA ILE A 425 4.04 21.25 -3.59
C ILE A 425 4.08 21.70 -5.05
N LEU A 426 4.06 20.76 -6.01
CA LEU A 426 4.01 21.12 -7.43
C LEU A 426 2.75 21.92 -7.79
N ASN A 427 1.58 21.54 -7.27
CA ASN A 427 0.34 22.27 -7.49
C ASN A 427 0.39 23.69 -6.88
N GLU A 428 0.97 23.84 -5.70
CA GLU A 428 1.20 25.15 -5.08
C GLU A 428 2.11 26.02 -5.95
N GLN A 429 3.21 25.46 -6.46
CA GLN A 429 4.12 26.17 -7.37
C GLN A 429 3.44 26.57 -8.69
N ILE A 430 2.62 25.70 -9.27
CA ILE A 430 1.83 26.02 -10.48
C ILE A 430 0.84 27.15 -10.17
N SER A 431 0.16 27.11 -9.03
CA SER A 431 -0.82 28.12 -8.62
C SER A 431 -0.16 29.48 -8.32
N GLN A 432 1.06 29.47 -7.77
CA GLN A 432 1.85 30.68 -7.56
C GLN A 432 2.37 31.27 -8.88
N ALA A 433 2.82 30.44 -9.82
CA ALA A 433 3.28 30.89 -11.14
C ALA A 433 2.12 31.42 -12.01
N PHE A 434 0.93 30.84 -11.86
CA PHE A 434 -0.26 31.16 -12.66
C PHE A 434 -1.47 31.45 -11.75
N PRO A 435 -1.58 32.68 -11.19
CA PRO A 435 -2.60 33.00 -10.19
C PRO A 435 -4.01 33.20 -10.76
N SER A 436 -4.16 33.29 -12.09
CA SER A 436 -5.46 33.43 -12.77
C SER A 436 -5.73 32.26 -13.72
N GLU A 437 -7.00 31.96 -13.93
CA GLU A 437 -7.45 30.88 -14.82
C GLU A 437 -7.05 31.15 -16.28
N GLU A 438 -7.03 32.42 -16.70
CA GLU A 438 -6.54 32.83 -18.02
C GLU A 438 -5.05 32.57 -18.19
N ALA A 439 -4.23 32.93 -17.18
CA ALA A 439 -2.78 32.71 -17.21
C ALA A 439 -2.46 31.21 -17.24
N LEU A 440 -3.15 30.41 -16.44
CA LEU A 440 -2.98 28.97 -16.40
C LEU A 440 -3.40 28.30 -17.73
N ASN A 441 -4.50 28.75 -18.34
CA ASN A 441 -4.94 28.24 -19.64
C ASN A 441 -3.97 28.62 -20.76
N ALA A 442 -3.43 29.84 -20.76
CA ALA A 442 -2.41 30.26 -21.73
C ALA A 442 -1.14 29.40 -21.62
N ALA A 443 -0.63 29.19 -20.41
CA ALA A 443 0.50 28.32 -20.14
C ALA A 443 0.24 26.86 -20.57
N ALA A 444 -0.98 26.37 -20.34
CA ALA A 444 -1.40 25.03 -20.76
C ALA A 444 -1.52 24.90 -22.28
N ILE A 445 -1.94 25.95 -23.00
CA ILE A 445 -1.95 25.97 -24.47
C ILE A 445 -0.52 25.88 -25.03
N LEU A 446 0.45 26.57 -24.42
CA LEU A 446 1.86 26.46 -24.81
C LEU A 446 2.38 25.02 -24.60
N ALA A 447 2.01 24.38 -23.49
CA ALA A 447 2.49 23.05 -23.14
C ALA A 447 1.81 21.91 -23.90
N TYR A 448 0.51 22.02 -24.14
CA TYR A 448 -0.32 20.92 -24.66
C TYR A 448 -0.93 21.19 -26.02
N GLY A 449 -0.84 22.42 -26.54
CA GLY A 449 -1.58 22.88 -27.71
C GLY A 449 -3.01 23.33 -27.36
N ALA A 450 -3.63 24.04 -28.31
CA ALA A 450 -5.01 24.49 -28.20
C ALA A 450 -6.01 23.38 -28.54
N ASP A 451 -7.21 23.45 -27.96
CA ASP A 451 -8.30 22.54 -28.31
C ASP A 451 -8.74 22.75 -29.76
N ARG A 452 -9.08 21.64 -30.44
CA ARG A 452 -9.43 21.65 -31.86
C ARG A 452 -10.76 22.34 -32.16
N LYS A 453 -11.67 22.39 -31.19
CA LYS A 453 -13.01 22.99 -31.31
C LYS A 453 -13.05 24.40 -30.71
N ASP A 454 -12.28 24.64 -29.66
CA ASP A 454 -12.16 25.95 -29.01
C ASP A 454 -10.69 26.34 -28.81
N PRO A 455 -10.09 27.11 -29.74
CA PRO A 455 -8.69 27.50 -29.65
C PRO A 455 -8.33 28.37 -28.44
N SER A 456 -9.33 28.95 -27.74
CA SER A 456 -9.12 29.72 -26.52
C SER A 456 -8.88 28.84 -25.29
N ARG A 457 -9.03 27.51 -25.44
CA ARG A 457 -8.87 26.53 -24.37
C ARG A 457 -7.71 25.58 -24.67
N PRO A 458 -7.02 25.08 -23.64
CA PRO A 458 -5.97 24.09 -23.82
C PRO A 458 -6.56 22.73 -24.20
N GLN A 459 -5.82 21.97 -25.01
CA GLN A 459 -6.16 20.59 -25.39
C GLN A 459 -6.29 19.67 -24.17
N ARG A 460 -5.56 19.96 -23.08
CA ARG A 460 -5.67 19.29 -21.79
C ARG A 460 -6.00 20.31 -20.71
N HIS A 461 -7.06 20.05 -19.94
CA HIS A 461 -7.50 20.95 -18.89
C HIS A 461 -6.53 20.93 -17.70
N PRO A 462 -5.91 22.07 -17.30
CA PRO A 462 -4.78 22.11 -16.37
C PRO A 462 -5.10 21.58 -14.96
N HIS A 463 -6.35 21.72 -14.51
CA HIS A 463 -6.79 21.19 -13.21
C HIS A 463 -7.04 19.67 -13.18
N ARG A 464 -6.96 18.97 -14.32
CA ARG A 464 -7.27 17.52 -14.44
C ARG A 464 -6.16 16.77 -15.16
N VAL A 465 -4.92 17.02 -14.76
CA VAL A 465 -3.73 16.48 -15.42
C VAL A 465 -2.93 15.55 -14.52
N SER A 466 -2.20 14.61 -15.12
CA SER A 466 -1.34 13.66 -14.38
C SER A 466 -0.04 14.31 -13.94
N LEU A 467 0.72 13.68 -13.03
CA LEU A 467 2.07 14.14 -12.68
C LEU A 467 2.96 14.32 -13.92
N ALA A 468 2.85 13.42 -14.91
CA ALA A 468 3.60 13.54 -16.15
C ALA A 468 3.23 14.81 -16.94
N ASP A 469 1.94 15.14 -16.97
CA ASP A 469 1.47 16.37 -17.61
C ASP A 469 1.93 17.61 -16.86
N LYS A 470 1.87 17.62 -15.51
CA LYS A 470 2.41 18.70 -14.69
C LYS A 470 3.88 18.95 -15.01
N MET A 471 4.68 17.88 -15.17
CA MET A 471 6.07 17.99 -15.58
C MET A 471 6.19 18.64 -16.97
N VAL A 472 5.35 18.27 -17.94
CA VAL A 472 5.33 18.90 -19.28
C VAL A 472 4.97 20.38 -19.19
N LEU A 473 3.96 20.76 -18.40
CA LEU A 473 3.58 22.15 -18.17
C LEU A 473 4.74 22.97 -17.58
N ILE A 474 5.31 22.47 -16.49
CA ILE A 474 6.39 23.15 -15.75
C ILE A 474 7.64 23.29 -16.62
N CYS A 475 8.00 22.22 -17.34
CA CYS A 475 9.21 22.16 -18.14
C CYS A 475 9.02 22.66 -19.58
N GLU A 476 7.86 23.21 -19.94
CA GLU A 476 7.69 23.90 -21.22
C GLU A 476 8.65 25.11 -21.26
N GLY A 477 9.23 25.42 -22.43
CA GLY A 477 10.34 26.37 -22.55
C GLY A 477 10.01 27.80 -22.12
N HIS A 478 8.78 28.25 -22.34
CA HIS A 478 8.28 29.57 -21.94
C HIS A 478 7.84 29.59 -20.48
N ASN A 479 7.34 28.47 -19.95
CA ASN A 479 6.88 28.34 -18.56
C ASN A 479 8.05 28.18 -17.58
N TRP A 480 9.09 27.41 -17.94
CA TRP A 480 10.20 27.03 -17.05
C TRP A 480 10.88 28.20 -16.31
N PRO A 481 11.13 29.39 -16.92
CA PRO A 481 11.74 30.52 -16.23
C PRO A 481 10.97 31.00 -14.99
N LEU A 482 9.66 30.75 -14.91
CA LEU A 482 8.84 31.07 -13.73
C LEU A 482 9.09 30.10 -12.56
N PHE A 483 9.51 28.88 -12.86
CA PHE A 483 9.68 27.79 -11.89
C PHE A 483 11.14 27.60 -11.46
N GLU A 484 12.10 27.89 -12.33
CA GLU A 484 13.53 27.69 -12.08
C GLU A 484 14.03 28.28 -10.73
N PRO A 485 13.60 29.49 -10.31
CA PRO A 485 14.01 30.03 -9.01
C PRO A 485 13.61 29.16 -7.82
N ALA A 486 12.44 28.53 -7.88
CA ALA A 486 11.89 27.72 -6.79
C ALA A 486 12.22 26.23 -6.93
N LEU A 487 12.37 25.70 -8.14
CA LEU A 487 12.57 24.27 -8.39
C LEU A 487 14.04 23.89 -8.63
N GLY A 488 14.91 24.88 -8.87
CA GLY A 488 16.32 24.67 -9.18
C GLY A 488 16.56 24.23 -10.62
N PRO A 489 17.75 23.67 -10.94
CA PRO A 489 18.13 23.35 -12.31
C PRO A 489 17.17 22.34 -12.98
N ARG A 490 16.81 22.61 -14.23
CA ARG A 490 15.81 21.84 -14.99
C ARG A 490 16.11 20.35 -15.07
N GLU A 491 17.37 20.00 -15.32
CA GLU A 491 17.79 18.60 -15.44
C GLU A 491 17.63 17.85 -14.12
N ALA A 492 18.05 18.45 -13.00
CA ALA A 492 17.91 17.85 -11.68
C ALA A 492 16.43 17.63 -11.32
N PHE A 493 15.59 18.64 -11.57
CA PHE A 493 14.14 18.54 -11.38
C PHE A 493 13.54 17.41 -12.21
N MET A 494 13.86 17.36 -13.51
CA MET A 494 13.35 16.33 -14.42
C MET A 494 13.74 14.91 -13.98
N HIS A 495 14.99 14.71 -13.57
CA HIS A 495 15.46 13.40 -13.11
C HIS A 495 14.80 12.97 -11.79
N LEU A 496 14.64 13.89 -10.83
CA LEU A 496 13.94 13.61 -9.57
C LEU A 496 12.46 13.29 -9.83
N MET A 497 11.76 14.11 -10.61
CA MET A 497 10.34 13.91 -10.88
C MET A 497 10.07 12.67 -11.74
N GLU A 498 10.97 12.30 -12.65
CA GLU A 498 10.85 11.04 -13.39
C GLU A 498 10.99 9.82 -12.45
N ARG A 499 11.86 9.88 -11.43
CA ARG A 499 11.91 8.84 -10.38
C ARG A 499 10.60 8.80 -9.59
N VAL A 500 10.09 9.95 -9.13
CA VAL A 500 8.79 10.02 -8.44
C VAL A 500 7.67 9.45 -9.30
N ARG A 501 7.62 9.80 -10.59
CA ARG A 501 6.61 9.30 -11.54
C ARG A 501 6.66 7.79 -11.68
N ARG A 502 7.85 7.19 -11.76
CA ARG A 502 8.02 5.73 -11.81
C ARG A 502 7.54 5.07 -10.52
N VAL A 503 8.00 5.58 -9.38
CA VAL A 503 7.60 5.06 -8.06
C VAL A 503 6.09 5.17 -7.84
N ARG A 504 5.51 6.34 -8.14
CA ARG A 504 4.05 6.57 -8.12
C ARG A 504 3.31 5.55 -8.96
N ASN A 505 3.81 5.21 -10.15
CA ASN A 505 3.19 4.19 -10.98
C ASN A 505 3.34 2.78 -10.38
N ASN A 506 4.49 2.45 -9.79
CA ASN A 506 4.68 1.15 -9.12
C ASN A 506 3.70 0.98 -7.95
N VAL A 507 3.60 2.00 -7.08
CA VAL A 507 2.67 2.04 -5.95
C VAL A 507 1.21 1.91 -6.40
N MET A 508 0.84 2.58 -7.50
CA MET A 508 -0.52 2.53 -8.07
C MET A 508 -0.90 1.19 -8.69
N HIS A 509 0.07 0.38 -9.07
CA HIS A 509 -0.15 -0.93 -9.69
C HIS A 509 0.26 -2.08 -8.77
N PHE A 510 0.46 -1.81 -7.46
CA PHE A 510 0.97 -2.75 -6.44
C PHE A 510 2.19 -3.56 -6.89
N ARG A 511 3.00 -2.99 -7.79
CA ARG A 511 4.17 -3.68 -8.34
C ARG A 511 5.35 -3.46 -7.42
N GLY A 512 5.60 -4.46 -6.57
CA GLY A 512 6.76 -4.47 -5.70
C GLY A 512 6.53 -3.76 -4.37
N ASP A 513 7.26 -4.24 -3.35
CA ASP A 513 7.52 -3.43 -2.17
C ASP A 513 8.26 -2.16 -2.59
N LEU A 514 7.86 -1.02 -2.04
CA LEU A 514 8.63 0.22 -2.18
C LEU A 514 10.02 -0.03 -1.60
N GLY A 515 11.00 -0.25 -2.48
CA GLY A 515 12.37 -0.58 -2.08
C GLY A 515 13.01 0.58 -1.31
N ALA A 516 14.06 0.30 -0.53
CA ALA A 516 14.77 1.34 0.22
C ALA A 516 15.26 2.49 -0.69
N LEU A 517 15.69 2.18 -1.92
CA LEU A 517 16.12 3.17 -2.92
C LEU A 517 14.96 3.96 -3.55
N GLU A 518 13.76 3.38 -3.61
CA GLU A 518 12.56 4.06 -4.11
C GLU A 518 11.99 4.99 -3.04
N ARG A 519 12.03 4.58 -1.77
CA ARG A 519 11.76 5.44 -0.61
C ARG A 519 12.69 6.64 -0.59
N ASP A 520 14.00 6.40 -0.62
CA ASP A 520 15.02 7.45 -0.64
C ASP A 520 14.81 8.44 -1.81
N ALA A 521 14.39 7.94 -2.99
CA ALA A 521 14.05 8.81 -4.12
C ALA A 521 12.88 9.76 -3.81
N LEU A 522 11.82 9.26 -3.18
CA LEU A 522 10.66 10.07 -2.80
C LEU A 522 11.02 11.07 -1.70
N ASP A 523 11.75 10.64 -0.68
CA ASP A 523 12.19 11.50 0.43
C ASP A 523 13.14 12.60 -0.05
N GLN A 524 14.08 12.26 -0.93
CA GLN A 524 14.99 13.21 -1.55
C GLN A 524 14.23 14.24 -2.40
N ALA A 525 13.27 13.79 -3.21
CA ALA A 525 12.45 14.68 -4.02
C ALA A 525 11.58 15.61 -3.16
N TYR A 526 10.94 15.08 -2.11
CA TYR A 526 10.14 15.86 -1.18
C TYR A 526 10.99 16.91 -0.46
N SER A 527 12.13 16.50 0.12
CA SER A 527 13.05 17.39 0.83
C SER A 527 13.63 18.46 -0.09
N TRP A 528 13.98 18.09 -1.33
CA TRP A 528 14.46 19.04 -2.35
C TRP A 528 13.44 20.14 -2.64
N LEU A 529 12.17 19.76 -2.83
CA LEU A 529 11.10 20.71 -3.10
C LEU A 529 10.81 21.57 -1.87
N LEU A 530 10.68 20.96 -0.68
CA LEU A 530 10.33 21.65 0.55
C LEU A 530 11.36 22.73 0.94
N HIS A 531 12.65 22.41 0.89
CA HIS A 531 13.69 23.37 1.26
C HIS A 531 13.75 24.58 0.33
N ARG A 532 13.47 24.38 -0.96
CA ARG A 532 13.55 25.47 -1.94
C ARG A 532 12.30 26.34 -1.97
N THR A 533 11.12 25.78 -1.71
CA THR A 533 9.88 26.57 -1.63
C THR A 533 9.77 27.40 -0.35
N GLN A 534 10.54 27.06 0.70
CA GLN A 534 10.64 27.85 1.93
C GLN A 534 11.70 28.95 1.89
N THR A 535 12.57 28.97 0.87
CA THR A 535 13.61 30.00 0.75
C THR A 535 13.03 31.18 -0.03
N PRO A 536 12.89 32.39 0.55
CA PRO A 536 12.37 33.54 -0.19
C PRO A 536 13.31 33.87 -1.37
N PRO A 537 12.77 34.25 -2.53
CA PRO A 537 13.61 34.65 -3.65
C PRO A 537 14.48 35.85 -3.21
N PRO A 538 15.75 35.93 -3.64
CA PRO A 538 16.57 37.09 -3.35
C PRO A 538 15.87 38.35 -3.91
N PRO A 539 15.93 39.50 -3.20
CA PRO A 539 15.27 40.71 -3.66
C PRO A 539 15.79 41.08 -5.06
N ALA A 540 14.88 41.39 -5.97
CA ALA A 540 15.19 41.77 -7.34
C ALA A 540 16.21 42.92 -7.32
N ALA A 541 17.36 42.71 -7.97
CA ALA A 541 18.35 43.76 -8.15
C ALA A 541 17.75 44.85 -9.03
N THR A 542 17.25 45.92 -8.39
CA THR A 542 16.89 47.15 -9.08
C THR A 542 18.16 47.79 -9.61
N GLY A 543 18.36 47.67 -10.91
CA GLY A 543 19.40 48.41 -11.61
C GLY A 543 19.14 49.91 -11.50
N ASN A 544 20.03 50.62 -10.82
CA ASN A 544 20.10 52.08 -10.88
C ASN A 544 21.38 52.49 -11.63
N HIS A 545 21.19 52.93 -12.86
CA HIS A 545 22.13 53.76 -13.61
C HIS A 545 21.97 55.23 -13.16
N HIS A 546 23.02 55.87 -12.67
CA HIS A 546 23.53 57.21 -13.08
C HIS A 546 24.49 57.83 -12.03
N GLY A 547 25.65 58.31 -12.50
CA GLY A 547 26.55 59.21 -11.76
C GLY A 547 28.02 59.09 -12.19
N GLN A 548 28.60 60.18 -12.71
CA GLN A 548 29.86 60.26 -13.48
C GLN A 548 31.17 60.39 -12.65
N GLN A 549 32.26 59.88 -13.26
CA GLN A 549 33.68 60.32 -13.35
C GLN A 549 34.52 60.71 -12.10
N GLU A 550 35.64 59.99 -11.86
CA GLU A 550 37.05 60.41 -12.05
C GLU A 550 38.05 59.28 -11.61
N PRO A 551 39.28 59.13 -12.21
CA PRO A 551 40.27 58.12 -11.80
C PRO A 551 41.58 58.75 -11.20
N PRO A 552 42.62 57.96 -10.84
CA PRO A 552 42.96 57.44 -9.50
C PRO A 552 44.25 58.09 -8.92
N PRO A 553 44.85 57.58 -7.81
CA PRO A 553 46.01 56.71 -8.03
C PRO A 553 46.23 55.57 -7.01
N ALA A 554 47.13 54.67 -7.40
CA ALA A 554 47.55 53.43 -6.74
C ALA A 554 48.45 53.61 -5.50
N SER A 555 48.40 52.65 -4.56
CA SER A 555 49.59 51.96 -3.99
C SER A 555 49.23 51.12 -2.75
N GLY A 556 49.80 49.92 -2.64
CA GLY A 556 50.44 49.49 -1.38
C GLY A 556 49.78 48.40 -0.53
N ALA A 557 50.38 47.19 -0.61
CA ALA A 557 50.64 46.23 0.46
C ALA A 557 49.52 45.29 1.00
N SER A 558 49.81 43.98 0.82
CA SER A 558 49.18 42.73 1.30
C SER A 558 49.44 42.45 2.81
N PRO A 559 49.26 41.20 3.39
CA PRO A 559 48.64 39.94 2.91
C PRO A 559 47.80 39.16 3.99
N VAL A 560 47.53 37.88 3.68
CA VAL A 560 47.05 36.73 4.50
C VAL A 560 45.54 36.52 4.40
N GLY A 561 44.97 35.40 3.92
CA GLY A 561 45.40 34.02 3.60
C GLY A 561 44.07 33.25 3.40
N GLY A 562 43.90 32.12 2.71
CA GLY A 562 44.73 31.09 2.14
C GLY A 562 43.76 29.92 1.95
N ASN A 563 43.31 29.67 0.73
CA ASN A 563 42.43 28.57 0.34
C ASN A 563 43.29 27.35 -0.01
N PRO A 564 43.00 26.16 0.55
CA PRO A 564 43.45 24.96 -0.12
C PRO A 564 42.44 23.79 -0.03
N TYR A 565 41.97 23.30 -1.18
CA TYR A 565 42.31 21.95 -1.70
C TYR A 565 41.25 21.42 -2.68
N PHE A 566 41.69 21.26 -3.93
CA PHE A 566 41.12 20.43 -4.99
C PHE A 566 42.25 19.49 -5.46
N MET A 567 41.89 18.27 -5.91
CA MET A 567 42.72 17.24 -6.58
C MET A 567 43.57 16.31 -5.67
N LEU A 568 43.74 15.01 -5.94
CA LEU A 568 43.38 14.11 -7.05
C LEU A 568 43.51 12.62 -6.57
N MET A 569 42.91 11.70 -7.32
CA MET A 569 42.96 10.24 -7.17
C MET A 569 44.38 9.64 -7.11
N GLN A 570 44.58 8.54 -6.35
CA GLN A 570 44.93 7.18 -6.84
C GLN A 570 45.33 6.23 -5.68
N ARG A 571 44.87 4.97 -5.81
CA ARG A 571 45.02 3.73 -4.99
C ARG A 571 46.49 3.29 -4.73
N PRO A 572 46.84 2.17 -4.00
CA PRO A 572 46.06 1.23 -3.15
C PRO A 572 46.77 0.68 -1.85
N LEU A 573 46.09 -0.26 -1.18
CA LEU A 573 46.54 -1.44 -0.39
C LEU A 573 47.00 -1.30 1.09
N ARG A 574 46.27 -2.08 1.94
CA ARG A 574 46.69 -2.89 3.13
C ARG A 574 47.37 -2.11 4.29
N THR A 575 47.08 -2.31 5.56
CA THR A 575 46.92 -3.56 6.32
C THR A 575 46.45 -3.19 7.75
N SER A 576 45.57 -4.02 8.31
CA SER A 576 45.60 -4.56 9.69
C SER A 576 45.85 -3.67 10.94
N VAL A 577 44.86 -3.75 11.85
CA VAL A 577 44.95 -4.31 13.23
C VAL A 577 45.23 -3.36 14.42
N LEU A 578 44.46 -3.63 15.50
CA LEU A 578 44.50 -3.17 16.92
C LEU A 578 43.94 -1.76 17.17
N THR A 579 42.98 -1.53 18.08
CA THR A 579 42.50 -2.27 19.27
C THR A 579 41.03 -1.91 19.52
#